data_AF-A0A4P8EFT7-F1
#
_entry.id   AF-A0A4P8EFT7-F1
#
_cell.length_a   1.000
_cell.length_b   1.000
_cell.length_c   1.000
_cell.angle_alpha   90.00
_cell.angle_beta   90.00
_cell.angle_gamma   90.00
#
_symmetry.space_group_name_H-M   'P 1'
#
loop_
_entity.id
_entity.type
_entity.pdbx_description
1 polymer ?
#
loop_
_entity_poly.entity_id
_entity_poly.type
_entity_poly.pdbx_seq_one_letter_code
_entity_poly.pdbx_strand_id
1 'polypeptide(L)'
;MTASIQKNMHAAGIVETKLAGLTEAYGSRLSEEQFDDYTEAEDELSFYITRLYRDVGMLAERLSLPILARDIQRDFKRLSKGALLNMSFSHQAGELYSTSLQRLRGYFSSLTTITKAGSVSGLQVFQTILENTAIIIRDSGIQPSKESEVRNEIVRVLRYSFRDTQKEVSAAKLLKVYKPDIGIPSLMAAAEYKFVSSESALKSSLDGIYADMKGYGGHYDWRTFYAVIYMTEPFAHQKEWEAEFNYTKADINWTPILINGPSKK
;
A
#
# COMPACT_ATOMS: atom_id res chain seq x y z
N MET A 1 -1.19 -2.70 4.26
CA MET A 1 -0.86 -3.60 5.40
C MET A 1 0.40 -3.12 6.13
N THR A 2 1.52 -2.89 5.42
CA THR A 2 2.78 -2.33 5.96
C THR A 2 2.59 -0.98 6.69
N ALA A 3 1.81 -0.05 6.13
CA ALA A 3 1.51 1.23 6.78
C ALA A 3 0.78 1.08 8.13
N SER A 4 -0.12 0.10 8.24
CA SER A 4 -0.80 -0.19 9.51
C SER A 4 0.14 -0.83 10.53
N ILE A 5 1.06 -1.70 10.09
CA ILE A 5 2.10 -2.28 10.95
C ILE A 5 3.02 -1.17 11.47
N GLN A 6 3.45 -0.23 10.61
CA GLN A 6 4.27 0.91 11.01
C GLN A 6 3.57 1.80 12.04
N LYS A 7 2.27 2.11 11.82
CA LYS A 7 1.47 2.88 12.79
C LYS A 7 1.40 2.18 14.15
N ASN A 8 1.10 0.88 14.17
CA ASN A 8 1.03 0.10 15.41
C ASN A 8 2.40 -0.04 16.09
N MET A 9 3.49 -0.15 15.31
CA MET A 9 4.86 -0.20 15.85
C MET A 9 5.25 1.13 16.50
N HIS A 10 4.81 2.26 15.93
CA HIS A 10 5.01 3.58 16.52
C HIS A 10 4.20 3.75 17.80
N ALA A 11 2.91 3.38 17.80
CA ALA A 11 2.07 3.42 18.99
C ALA A 11 2.65 2.55 20.12
N ALA A 12 3.08 1.33 19.81
CA ALA A 12 3.75 0.45 20.77
C ALA A 12 5.04 1.07 21.35
N GLY A 13 5.80 1.82 20.53
CA GLY A 13 6.99 2.53 20.97
C GLY A 13 6.69 3.66 21.97
N ILE A 14 5.59 4.38 21.77
CA ILE A 14 5.14 5.42 22.72
C ILE A 14 4.81 4.78 24.08
N VAL A 15 4.08 3.67 24.07
CA VAL A 15 3.71 2.95 25.30
C VAL A 15 4.94 2.33 25.97
N GLU A 16 5.88 1.79 25.20
CA GLU A 16 7.19 1.30 25.69
C GLU A 16 7.94 2.40 26.44
N THR A 17 8.01 3.62 25.89
CA THR A 17 8.65 4.77 26.56
C THR A 17 7.90 5.17 27.83
N LYS A 18 6.55 5.18 27.83
CA LYS A 18 5.74 5.43 29.04
C LYS A 18 6.09 4.41 30.13
N LEU A 19 6.08 3.12 29.79
CA LEU A 19 6.33 2.03 30.73
C LEU A 19 7.77 2.04 31.25
N ALA A 20 8.75 2.34 30.38
CA ALA A 20 10.15 2.52 30.77
C ALA A 20 10.31 3.64 31.80
N GLY A 21 9.70 4.80 31.54
CA GLY A 21 9.74 5.95 32.46
C GLY A 21 9.11 5.64 33.81
N LEU A 22 7.95 4.96 33.84
CA LEU A 22 7.31 4.53 35.08
C LEU A 22 8.17 3.51 35.85
N THR A 23 8.82 2.59 35.14
CA THR A 23 9.70 1.57 35.73
C THR A 23 10.94 2.19 36.36
N GLU A 24 11.58 3.14 35.66
CA GLU A 24 12.78 3.84 36.15
C GLU A 24 12.48 4.80 37.30
N ALA A 25 11.35 5.51 37.24
CA ALA A 25 10.99 6.53 38.22
C ALA A 25 10.58 5.94 39.58
N TYR A 26 9.91 4.78 39.59
CA TYR A 26 9.19 4.32 40.78
C TYR A 26 9.60 2.95 41.31
N GLY A 27 10.31 2.12 40.52
CA GLY A 27 10.75 0.79 40.96
C GLY A 27 9.62 0.00 41.63
N SER A 28 9.78 -0.39 42.91
CA SER A 28 8.78 -1.14 43.68
C SER A 28 7.88 -0.29 44.59
N ARG A 29 7.83 1.03 44.43
CA ARG A 29 7.05 1.95 45.27
C ARG A 29 6.16 2.86 44.42
N LEU A 30 5.16 2.27 43.80
CA LEU A 30 4.10 2.99 43.09
C LEU A 30 3.01 3.43 44.09
N SER A 31 2.50 4.66 43.95
CA SER A 31 1.21 5.04 44.53
C SER A 31 0.07 4.28 43.83
N GLU A 32 -1.15 4.34 44.39
CA GLU A 32 -2.33 3.67 43.81
C GLU A 32 -2.63 4.18 42.39
N GLU A 33 -2.57 5.49 42.18
CA GLU A 33 -2.74 6.13 40.86
C GLU A 33 -1.63 5.74 39.87
N GLN A 34 -0.38 5.65 40.34
CA GLN A 34 0.76 5.23 39.50
C GLN A 34 0.72 3.75 39.14
N PHE A 35 0.14 2.92 40.02
CA PHE A 35 -0.06 1.50 39.77
C PHE A 35 -1.12 1.26 38.69
N ASP A 36 -2.20 2.04 38.69
CA ASP A 36 -3.21 2.02 37.64
C ASP A 36 -2.61 2.46 36.29
N ASP A 37 -1.85 3.56 36.26
CA ASP A 37 -1.14 4.04 35.06
C ASP A 37 -0.14 3.01 34.50
N TYR A 38 0.55 2.29 35.39
CA TYR A 38 1.48 1.23 35.02
C TYR A 38 0.76 0.04 34.41
N THR A 39 -0.32 -0.41 35.06
CA THR A 39 -1.13 -1.55 34.60
C THR A 39 -1.79 -1.25 33.25
N GLU A 40 -2.31 -0.04 33.07
CA GLU A 40 -2.87 0.39 31.79
C GLU A 40 -1.82 0.36 30.67
N ALA A 41 -0.60 0.86 30.95
CA ALA A 41 0.50 0.82 29.98
C ALA A 41 0.95 -0.61 29.66
N GLU A 42 0.96 -1.53 30.64
CA GLU A 42 1.24 -2.95 30.41
C GLU A 42 0.19 -3.60 29.50
N ASP A 43 -1.09 -3.36 29.76
CA ASP A 43 -2.20 -3.89 28.97
C ASP A 43 -2.17 -3.36 27.53
N GLU A 44 -1.93 -2.05 27.36
CA GLU A 44 -1.85 -1.43 26.06
C GLU A 44 -0.64 -1.95 25.26
N LEU A 45 0.53 -2.09 25.90
CA LEU A 45 1.72 -2.64 25.25
C LEU A 45 1.51 -4.12 24.86
N SER A 46 0.90 -4.90 25.75
CA SER A 46 0.54 -6.31 25.51
C SER A 46 -0.38 -6.45 24.30
N PHE A 47 -1.38 -5.59 24.20
CA PHE A 47 -2.30 -5.52 23.07
C PHE A 47 -1.53 -5.26 21.76
N TYR A 48 -0.69 -4.22 21.72
CA TYR A 48 0.05 -3.89 20.51
C TYR A 48 1.05 -4.97 20.11
N ILE A 49 1.83 -5.52 21.04
CA ILE A 49 2.79 -6.59 20.76
C ILE A 49 2.06 -7.81 20.20
N THR A 50 0.97 -8.22 20.83
CA THR A 50 0.14 -9.36 20.38
C THR A 50 -0.38 -9.14 18.96
N ARG A 51 -0.87 -7.94 18.67
CA ARG A 51 -1.36 -7.57 17.34
C ARG A 51 -0.23 -7.59 16.31
N LEU A 52 0.92 -7.00 16.64
CA LEU A 52 2.09 -6.93 15.76
C LEU A 52 2.63 -8.31 15.40
N TYR A 53 2.67 -9.26 16.33
CA TYR A 53 3.05 -10.65 16.01
C TYR A 53 2.13 -11.28 14.96
N ARG A 54 0.83 -11.04 15.04
CA ARG A 54 -0.13 -11.51 14.03
C ARG A 54 0.11 -10.81 12.69
N ASP A 55 0.20 -9.48 12.70
CA ASP A 55 0.28 -8.69 11.47
C ASP A 55 1.61 -8.93 10.71
N VAL A 56 2.72 -9.02 11.43
CA VAL A 56 4.05 -9.34 10.84
C VAL A 56 4.11 -10.79 10.37
N GLY A 57 3.52 -11.73 11.12
CA GLY A 57 3.39 -13.12 10.69
C GLY A 57 2.56 -13.28 9.41
N MET A 58 1.42 -12.59 9.32
CA MET A 58 0.60 -12.55 8.10
C MET A 58 1.35 -11.92 6.93
N LEU A 59 2.18 -10.90 7.17
CA LEU A 59 3.03 -10.33 6.12
C LEU A 59 4.03 -11.36 5.60
N ALA A 60 4.69 -12.11 6.47
CA ALA A 60 5.62 -13.16 6.07
C ALA A 60 4.92 -14.26 5.24
N GLU A 61 3.72 -14.70 5.63
CA GLU A 61 2.91 -15.64 4.85
C GLU A 61 2.56 -15.08 3.46
N ARG A 62 2.09 -13.83 3.38
CA ARG A 62 1.74 -13.19 2.11
C ARG A 62 2.94 -13.01 1.18
N LEU A 63 4.14 -12.89 1.74
CA LEU A 63 5.39 -12.84 0.98
C LEU A 63 5.94 -14.22 0.63
N SER A 64 5.19 -15.30 0.87
CA SER A 64 5.60 -16.68 0.62
C SER A 64 6.87 -17.07 1.37
N LEU A 65 7.03 -16.61 2.62
CA LEU A 65 8.14 -16.94 3.52
C LEU A 65 7.67 -17.85 4.68
N PRO A 66 7.27 -19.11 4.41
CA PRO A 66 6.61 -19.97 5.40
C PRO A 66 7.52 -20.39 6.56
N ILE A 67 8.84 -20.42 6.37
CA ILE A 67 9.79 -20.69 7.46
C ILE A 67 9.77 -19.52 8.46
N LEU A 68 9.89 -18.30 7.95
CA LEU A 68 9.89 -17.08 8.78
C LEU A 68 8.55 -16.88 9.49
N ALA A 69 7.42 -17.12 8.81
CA ALA A 69 6.10 -17.05 9.43
C ALA A 69 5.95 -18.03 10.61
N ARG A 70 6.42 -19.29 10.43
CA ARG A 70 6.45 -20.29 11.51
C ARG A 70 7.37 -19.88 12.66
N ASP A 71 8.51 -19.27 12.38
CA ASP A 71 9.43 -18.81 13.41
C ASP A 71 8.83 -17.66 14.22
N ILE A 72 8.18 -16.69 13.57
CA ILE A 72 7.44 -15.59 14.22
C ILE A 72 6.33 -16.17 15.13
N GLN A 73 5.56 -17.14 14.64
CA GLN A 73 4.49 -17.77 15.43
C GLN A 73 5.04 -18.56 16.63
N ARG A 74 6.16 -19.27 16.45
CA ARG A 74 6.83 -20.01 17.52
C ARG A 74 7.37 -19.07 18.58
N ASP A 75 7.96 -17.95 18.14
CA ASP A 75 8.49 -16.92 19.04
C ASP A 75 7.37 -16.30 19.88
N PHE A 76 6.24 -15.95 19.26
CA PHE A 76 5.07 -15.46 19.97
C PHE A 76 4.56 -16.43 21.03
N LYS A 77 4.38 -17.73 20.67
CA LYS A 77 3.93 -18.77 21.60
C LYS A 77 4.88 -18.98 22.79
N ARG A 78 6.18 -18.74 22.59
CA ARG A 78 7.17 -18.82 23.67
C ARG A 78 7.04 -17.63 24.61
N LEU A 79 6.94 -16.42 24.06
CA LEU A 79 6.90 -15.19 24.84
C LEU A 79 5.57 -14.98 25.57
N SER A 80 4.45 -15.46 25.00
CA SER A 80 3.13 -15.39 25.64
C SER A 80 3.02 -16.22 26.92
N LYS A 81 4.05 -17.01 27.28
CA LYS A 81 4.12 -17.76 28.54
C LYS A 81 4.77 -16.98 29.70
N GLY A 82 4.86 -15.66 29.58
CA GLY A 82 5.29 -14.78 30.68
C GLY A 82 6.49 -13.88 30.38
N ALA A 83 6.94 -13.79 29.12
CA ALA A 83 8.05 -12.92 28.72
C ALA A 83 7.62 -11.81 27.74
N LEU A 84 6.32 -11.67 27.48
CA LEU A 84 5.80 -10.77 26.46
C LEU A 84 6.15 -9.30 26.74
N LEU A 85 6.07 -8.89 28.01
CA LEU A 85 6.34 -7.52 28.47
C LEU A 85 7.76 -7.35 29.03
N ASN A 86 8.65 -8.33 28.87
CA ASN A 86 9.99 -8.25 29.44
C ASN A 86 10.75 -7.05 28.88
N MET A 87 11.13 -6.16 29.79
CA MET A 87 12.01 -5.02 29.54
C MET A 87 13.47 -5.42 29.73
N SER A 88 14.37 -4.79 29.00
CA SER A 88 15.81 -4.93 29.17
C SER A 88 16.48 -3.58 29.01
N PHE A 89 17.60 -3.38 29.71
CA PHE A 89 18.35 -2.12 29.62
C PHE A 89 19.34 -2.17 28.46
N SER A 90 19.25 -1.19 27.57
CA SER A 90 20.25 -1.00 26.52
C SER A 90 21.37 -0.11 27.04
N HIS A 91 22.55 -0.67 27.30
CA HIS A 91 23.73 0.13 27.67
C HIS A 91 24.16 1.12 26.57
N GLN A 92 23.78 0.88 25.32
CA GLN A 92 24.12 1.73 24.18
C GLN A 92 23.16 2.91 24.03
N ALA A 93 21.87 2.69 24.26
CA ALA A 93 20.85 3.74 24.18
C ALA A 93 20.63 4.47 25.51
N GLY A 94 21.03 3.84 26.63
CA GLY A 94 20.79 4.37 27.97
C GLY A 94 19.34 4.24 28.44
N GLU A 95 18.54 3.37 27.82
CA GLU A 95 17.09 3.29 28.03
C GLU A 95 16.62 1.84 28.17
N LEU A 96 15.54 1.62 28.93
CA LEU A 96 14.79 0.37 28.94
C LEU A 96 13.99 0.20 27.64
N TYR A 97 13.96 -1.03 27.12
CA TYR A 97 13.19 -1.39 25.94
C TYR A 97 12.53 -2.76 26.09
N SER A 98 11.40 -2.96 25.41
CA SER A 98 10.70 -4.23 25.32
C SER A 98 11.45 -5.17 24.37
N THR A 99 11.90 -6.29 24.92
CA THR A 99 12.61 -7.33 24.17
C THR A 99 11.73 -7.93 23.06
N SER A 100 10.43 -8.08 23.32
CA SER A 100 9.44 -8.57 22.35
C SER A 100 9.20 -7.58 21.22
N LEU A 101 9.09 -6.28 21.53
CA LEU A 101 8.90 -5.24 20.53
C LEU A 101 10.15 -5.09 19.65
N GLN A 102 11.35 -5.16 20.25
CA GLN A 102 12.60 -5.10 19.50
C GLN A 102 12.75 -6.27 18.51
N ARG A 103 12.32 -7.47 18.90
CA ARG A 103 12.29 -8.63 18.00
C ARG A 103 11.33 -8.44 16.83
N LEU A 104 10.13 -7.93 17.09
CA LEU A 104 9.16 -7.58 16.06
C LEU A 104 9.70 -6.55 15.07
N ARG A 105 10.40 -5.51 15.57
CA ARG A 105 11.09 -4.51 14.73
C ARG A 105 12.12 -5.20 13.82
N GLY A 106 12.87 -6.17 14.33
CA GLY A 106 13.84 -6.95 13.55
C GLY A 106 13.20 -7.77 12.42
N TYR A 107 12.15 -8.54 12.73
CA TYR A 107 11.41 -9.30 11.70
C TYR A 107 10.82 -8.36 10.63
N PHE A 108 10.14 -7.29 11.06
CA PHE A 108 9.52 -6.35 10.13
C PHE A 108 10.56 -5.64 9.27
N SER A 109 11.68 -5.19 9.85
CA SER A 109 12.78 -4.58 9.11
C SER A 109 13.30 -5.54 8.02
N SER A 110 13.52 -6.81 8.37
CA SER A 110 13.99 -7.84 7.42
C SER A 110 13.01 -8.04 6.26
N LEU A 111 11.71 -8.13 6.57
CA LEU A 111 10.65 -8.21 5.57
C LEU A 111 10.63 -6.97 4.66
N THR A 112 10.73 -5.76 5.24
CA THR A 112 10.75 -4.52 4.46
C THR A 112 11.97 -4.44 3.55
N THR A 113 13.15 -4.87 4.03
CA THR A 113 14.37 -4.94 3.22
C THR A 113 14.20 -5.91 2.07
N ILE A 114 13.66 -7.10 2.30
CA ILE A 114 13.39 -8.09 1.23
C ILE A 114 12.42 -7.53 0.19
N THR A 115 11.32 -6.91 0.63
CA THR A 115 10.35 -6.30 -0.29
C THR A 115 10.94 -5.13 -1.09
N LYS A 116 11.89 -4.38 -0.51
CA LYS A 116 12.59 -3.30 -1.20
C LYS A 116 13.72 -3.79 -2.10
N ALA A 117 14.36 -4.91 -1.78
CA ALA A 117 15.59 -5.38 -2.42
C ALA A 117 15.40 -6.45 -3.50
N GLY A 118 14.27 -7.17 -3.56
CA GLY A 118 14.22 -8.39 -4.38
C GLY A 118 12.92 -8.79 -5.05
N SER A 119 11.80 -8.09 -4.87
CA SER A 119 10.55 -8.47 -5.52
C SER A 119 9.88 -7.28 -6.19
N VAL A 120 9.94 -7.21 -7.52
CA VAL A 120 8.99 -6.40 -8.28
C VAL A 120 7.61 -6.95 -7.93
N SER A 121 6.84 -6.20 -7.13
CA SER A 121 5.50 -6.65 -6.75
C SER A 121 4.62 -6.75 -8.00
N GLY A 122 3.57 -7.57 -7.98
CA GLY A 122 2.60 -7.61 -9.08
C GLY A 122 2.03 -6.22 -9.41
N LEU A 123 1.82 -5.37 -8.40
CA LEU A 123 1.43 -3.98 -8.58
C LEU A 123 2.48 -3.15 -9.32
N GLN A 124 3.76 -3.36 -9.00
CA GLN A 124 4.85 -2.68 -9.68
C GLN A 124 4.98 -3.16 -11.14
N VAL A 125 4.85 -4.47 -11.40
CA VAL A 125 4.79 -4.98 -12.78
C VAL A 125 3.61 -4.36 -13.53
N PHE A 126 2.43 -4.29 -12.90
CA PHE A 126 1.23 -3.67 -13.49
C PHE A 126 1.49 -2.20 -13.83
N GLN A 127 1.92 -1.41 -12.86
CA GLN A 127 2.26 0.01 -13.04
C GLN A 127 3.33 0.21 -14.13
N THR A 128 4.42 -0.58 -14.12
CA THR A 128 5.47 -0.50 -15.14
C THR A 128 4.92 -0.77 -16.54
N ILE A 129 3.97 -1.69 -16.71
CA ILE A 129 3.32 -1.91 -18.01
C ILE A 129 2.50 -0.69 -18.44
N LEU A 130 1.77 -0.06 -17.51
CA LEU A 130 1.00 1.16 -17.78
C LEU A 130 1.93 2.35 -18.15
N GLU A 131 3.02 2.53 -17.42
CA GLU A 131 4.04 3.57 -17.68
C GLU A 131 4.73 3.38 -19.04
N ASN A 132 4.87 2.13 -19.49
CA ASN A 132 5.44 1.80 -20.80
C ASN A 132 4.42 1.83 -21.95
N THR A 133 3.21 2.37 -21.74
CA THR A 133 2.16 2.41 -22.77
C THR A 133 2.67 2.95 -24.11
N ALA A 134 3.40 4.06 -24.14
CA ALA A 134 3.89 4.64 -25.40
C ALA A 134 4.81 3.70 -26.18
N ILE A 135 5.69 2.99 -25.48
CA ILE A 135 6.60 2.00 -26.07
C ILE A 135 5.80 0.83 -26.62
N ILE A 136 4.86 0.29 -25.84
CA ILE A 136 3.99 -0.81 -26.26
C ILE A 136 3.23 -0.44 -27.54
N ILE A 137 2.60 0.74 -27.58
CA ILE A 137 1.83 1.20 -28.74
C ILE A 137 2.72 1.34 -29.97
N ARG A 138 3.92 1.92 -29.81
CA ARG A 138 4.89 2.06 -30.90
C ARG A 138 5.32 0.70 -31.43
N ASP A 139 5.64 -0.23 -30.55
CA ASP A 139 6.14 -1.56 -30.92
C ASP A 139 5.02 -2.43 -31.54
N SER A 140 3.76 -2.16 -31.21
CA SER A 140 2.59 -2.71 -31.89
C SER A 140 2.38 -2.17 -33.31
N GLY A 141 3.07 -1.09 -33.69
CA GLY A 141 2.95 -0.47 -35.01
C GLY A 141 1.61 0.21 -35.29
N ILE A 142 0.79 0.47 -34.27
CA ILE A 142 -0.51 1.13 -34.43
C ILE A 142 -0.40 2.65 -34.21
N GLN A 143 -1.32 3.39 -34.81
CA GLN A 143 -1.51 4.82 -34.56
C GLN A 143 -2.92 5.01 -33.97
N PRO A 144 -3.05 4.99 -32.64
CA PRO A 144 -4.35 5.05 -31.99
C PRO A 144 -5.07 6.37 -32.31
N SER A 145 -6.38 6.27 -32.47
CA SER A 145 -7.30 7.39 -32.68
C SER A 145 -8.31 7.54 -31.53
N LYS A 146 -8.37 6.55 -30.64
CA LYS A 146 -9.31 6.47 -29.52
C LYS A 146 -8.75 5.60 -28.39
N GLU A 147 -9.28 5.81 -27.19
CA GLU A 147 -8.92 5.12 -25.95
C GLU A 147 -8.98 3.60 -26.06
N SER A 148 -10.04 3.06 -26.69
CA SER A 148 -10.22 1.62 -26.82
C SER A 148 -9.10 0.90 -27.58
N GLU A 149 -8.41 1.57 -28.50
CA GLU A 149 -7.28 1.03 -29.26
C GLU A 149 -6.05 0.91 -28.36
N VAL A 150 -5.75 1.97 -27.60
CA VAL A 150 -4.66 1.96 -26.60
C VAL A 150 -4.93 0.85 -25.56
N ARG A 151 -6.11 0.85 -24.96
CA ARG A 151 -6.51 -0.11 -23.93
C ARG A 151 -6.39 -1.57 -24.40
N ASN A 152 -6.79 -1.88 -25.64
CA ASN A 152 -6.71 -3.24 -26.16
C ASN A 152 -5.26 -3.75 -26.25
N GLU A 153 -4.33 -2.89 -26.67
CA GLU A 153 -2.90 -3.23 -26.77
C GLU A 153 -2.28 -3.49 -25.40
N ILE A 154 -2.61 -2.66 -24.42
CA ILE A 154 -2.14 -2.82 -23.04
C ILE A 154 -2.71 -4.08 -22.41
N VAL A 155 -4.02 -4.35 -22.60
CA VAL A 155 -4.65 -5.61 -22.15
C VAL A 155 -3.96 -6.83 -22.77
N ARG A 156 -3.54 -6.78 -24.04
CA ARG A 156 -2.79 -7.87 -24.66
C ARG A 156 -1.48 -8.13 -23.92
N VAL A 157 -0.71 -7.09 -23.63
CA VAL A 157 0.57 -7.23 -22.92
C VAL A 157 0.35 -7.72 -21.48
N LEU A 158 -0.63 -7.17 -20.77
CA LEU A 158 -0.95 -7.55 -19.39
C LEU A 158 -1.30 -9.03 -19.25
N ARG A 159 -1.95 -9.63 -20.25
CA ARG A 159 -2.29 -11.07 -20.25
C ARG A 159 -1.07 -12.00 -20.22
N TYR A 160 0.11 -11.53 -20.62
CA TYR A 160 1.34 -12.32 -20.47
C TYR A 160 1.81 -12.40 -19.01
N SER A 161 1.54 -11.36 -18.22
CA SER A 161 1.95 -11.26 -16.81
C SER A 161 0.86 -11.67 -15.83
N PHE A 162 -0.41 -11.39 -16.15
CA PHE A 162 -1.57 -11.59 -15.28
C PHE A 162 -2.70 -12.31 -16.03
N ARG A 163 -2.87 -13.60 -15.72
CA ARG A 163 -3.86 -14.46 -16.38
C ARG A 163 -5.31 -14.03 -16.13
N ASP A 164 -5.55 -13.33 -15.02
CA ASP A 164 -6.85 -12.81 -14.61
C ASP A 164 -7.10 -11.37 -15.08
N THR A 165 -6.34 -10.85 -16.05
CA THR A 165 -6.60 -9.54 -16.65
C THR A 165 -8.01 -9.47 -17.23
N GLN A 166 -8.82 -8.54 -16.72
CA GLN A 166 -10.17 -8.26 -17.19
C GLN A 166 -10.23 -6.91 -17.91
N LYS A 167 -11.10 -6.83 -18.92
CA LYS A 167 -11.44 -5.61 -19.65
C LYS A 167 -12.84 -5.17 -19.21
N GLU A 168 -13.06 -3.87 -19.04
CA GLU A 168 -14.38 -3.28 -18.70
C GLU A 168 -15.02 -3.96 -17.49
N VAL A 169 -14.28 -4.01 -16.39
CA VAL A 169 -14.61 -4.85 -15.24
C VAL A 169 -15.88 -4.35 -14.56
N SER A 170 -16.87 -5.19 -14.26
CA SER A 170 -18.04 -4.69 -13.54
C SER A 170 -17.75 -4.53 -12.04
N ALA A 171 -17.65 -3.29 -11.55
CA ALA A 171 -17.81 -2.98 -10.13
C ALA A 171 -19.28 -2.60 -9.89
N ALA A 172 -20.10 -3.59 -9.53
CA ALA A 172 -21.53 -3.38 -9.35
C ALA A 172 -21.81 -2.68 -8.01
N LYS A 173 -22.28 -1.43 -8.05
CA LYS A 173 -23.10 -0.87 -6.96
C LYS A 173 -24.57 -1.19 -7.24
N LEU A 174 -25.39 -1.24 -6.18
CA LEU A 174 -26.84 -1.51 -6.20
C LEU A 174 -27.66 -0.70 -7.24
N LEU A 175 -27.13 0.42 -7.75
CA LEU A 175 -27.82 1.30 -8.71
C LEU A 175 -26.97 1.78 -9.91
N LYS A 176 -25.64 1.59 -9.91
CA LYS A 176 -24.75 2.03 -11.00
C LYS A 176 -23.51 1.14 -11.10
N VAL A 177 -23.26 0.57 -12.28
CA VAL A 177 -22.07 -0.25 -12.54
C VAL A 177 -20.95 0.66 -13.00
N TYR A 178 -19.92 0.81 -12.17
CA TYR A 178 -18.69 1.50 -12.57
C TYR A 178 -17.75 0.47 -13.20
N LYS A 179 -17.19 0.79 -14.36
CA LYS A 179 -16.38 -0.15 -15.13
C LYS A 179 -15.01 0.41 -15.43
N PRO A 180 -13.97 0.06 -14.65
CA PRO A 180 -12.64 0.49 -15.01
C PRO A 180 -12.25 -0.22 -16.30
N ASP A 181 -11.53 0.51 -17.14
CA ASP A 181 -11.06 0.03 -18.42
C ASP A 181 -10.32 -1.31 -18.33
N ILE A 182 -9.44 -1.41 -17.33
CA ILE A 182 -8.61 -2.60 -17.07
C ILE A 182 -8.66 -2.91 -15.58
N GLY A 183 -8.80 -4.20 -15.23
CA GLY A 183 -8.65 -4.63 -13.84
C GLY A 183 -7.90 -5.95 -13.71
N ILE A 184 -7.08 -6.05 -12.67
CA ILE A 184 -6.36 -7.25 -12.24
C ILE A 184 -6.89 -7.65 -10.85
N PRO A 185 -7.91 -8.54 -10.76
CA PRO A 185 -8.56 -8.90 -9.50
C PRO A 185 -7.61 -9.44 -8.44
N SER A 186 -6.63 -10.27 -8.82
CA SER A 186 -5.61 -10.82 -7.91
C SER A 186 -4.76 -9.75 -7.24
N LEU A 187 -4.65 -8.56 -7.84
CA LEU A 187 -3.97 -7.40 -7.29
C LEU A 187 -4.92 -6.40 -6.62
N MET A 188 -6.24 -6.60 -6.73
CA MET A 188 -7.27 -5.62 -6.37
C MET A 188 -6.98 -4.24 -7.00
N ALA A 189 -6.44 -4.26 -8.23
CA ALA A 189 -5.93 -3.06 -8.90
C ALA A 189 -6.61 -2.83 -10.25
N ALA A 190 -6.94 -1.57 -10.54
CA ALA A 190 -7.61 -1.18 -11.76
C ALA A 190 -6.92 0.02 -12.41
N ALA A 191 -7.05 0.16 -13.73
CA ALA A 191 -6.59 1.32 -14.47
C ALA A 191 -7.73 1.86 -15.33
N GLU A 192 -7.86 3.19 -15.34
CA GLU A 192 -8.74 3.95 -16.21
C GLU A 192 -7.87 4.68 -17.24
N TYR A 193 -8.20 4.54 -18.53
CA TYR A 193 -7.52 5.23 -19.61
C TYR A 193 -8.34 6.45 -20.05
N LYS A 194 -7.64 7.49 -20.50
CA LYS A 194 -8.24 8.57 -21.28
C LYS A 194 -7.34 8.90 -22.45
N PHE A 195 -7.91 9.01 -23.64
CA PHE A 195 -7.20 9.44 -24.84
C PHE A 195 -7.42 10.93 -25.08
N VAL A 196 -6.34 11.70 -25.15
CA VAL A 196 -6.36 13.16 -25.17
C VAL A 196 -5.62 13.67 -26.40
N SER A 197 -6.35 14.38 -27.26
CA SER A 197 -5.81 14.99 -28.48
C SER A 197 -5.71 16.52 -28.43
N SER A 198 -6.04 17.15 -27.30
CA SER A 198 -5.93 18.59 -27.10
C SER A 198 -5.85 18.95 -25.61
N GLU A 199 -5.36 20.15 -25.28
CA GLU A 199 -5.40 20.68 -23.91
C GLU A 199 -6.82 20.78 -23.33
N SER A 200 -7.81 21.09 -24.17
CA SER A 200 -9.21 21.14 -23.73
C SER A 200 -9.72 19.75 -23.34
N ALA A 201 -9.38 18.72 -24.11
CA ALA A 201 -9.71 17.34 -23.80
C ALA A 201 -8.99 16.85 -22.54
N LEU A 202 -7.76 17.34 -22.27
CA LEU A 202 -7.05 17.04 -21.03
C LEU A 202 -7.84 17.51 -19.80
N LYS A 203 -8.30 18.77 -19.82
CA LYS A 203 -9.10 19.35 -18.74
C LYS A 203 -10.43 18.61 -18.55
N SER A 204 -11.13 18.29 -19.63
CA SER A 204 -12.37 17.50 -19.54
C SER A 204 -12.13 16.07 -19.01
N SER A 205 -10.95 15.50 -19.25
CA SER A 205 -10.59 14.17 -18.75
C SER A 205 -10.38 14.14 -17.23
N LEU A 206 -9.91 15.24 -16.62
CA LEU A 206 -9.83 15.38 -15.15
C LEU A 206 -11.20 15.20 -14.52
N ASP A 207 -12.21 15.91 -15.03
CA ASP A 207 -13.57 15.86 -14.49
C ASP A 207 -14.15 14.44 -14.54
N GLY A 208 -13.88 13.72 -15.63
CA GLY A 208 -14.23 12.30 -15.78
C GLY A 208 -13.58 11.43 -14.71
N ILE A 209 -12.26 11.56 -14.53
CA ILE A 209 -11.51 10.81 -13.51
C ILE A 209 -12.01 11.13 -12.10
N TYR A 210 -12.29 12.39 -11.78
CA TYR A 210 -12.84 12.75 -10.47
C TYR A 210 -14.24 12.18 -10.23
N ALA A 211 -15.07 12.09 -11.26
CA ALA A 211 -16.37 11.42 -11.17
C ALA A 211 -16.21 9.92 -10.89
N ASP A 212 -15.24 9.28 -11.55
CA ASP A 212 -14.91 7.87 -11.36
C ASP A 212 -14.35 7.59 -9.96
N MET A 213 -13.43 8.42 -9.46
CA MET A 213 -12.91 8.33 -8.09
C MET A 213 -14.03 8.29 -7.04
N LYS A 214 -15.01 9.20 -7.15
CA LYS A 214 -16.20 9.20 -6.28
C LYS A 214 -17.04 7.93 -6.45
N GLY A 215 -17.10 7.42 -7.68
CA GLY A 215 -17.77 6.18 -8.03
C GLY A 215 -17.17 4.94 -7.37
N TYR A 216 -15.84 4.85 -7.31
CA TYR A 216 -15.11 3.69 -6.76
C TYR A 216 -14.90 3.74 -5.25
N GLY A 217 -15.09 4.90 -4.60
CA GLY A 217 -15.03 5.04 -3.15
C GLY A 217 -15.90 3.99 -2.44
N GLY A 218 -15.25 3.17 -1.59
CA GLY A 218 -15.88 2.15 -0.73
C GLY A 218 -16.00 0.73 -1.30
N HIS A 219 -15.45 0.43 -2.49
CA HIS A 219 -15.54 -0.92 -3.08
C HIS A 219 -14.46 -1.87 -2.49
N TYR A 220 -14.85 -3.04 -1.96
CA TYR A 220 -13.90 -3.99 -1.35
C TYR A 220 -12.96 -4.68 -2.34
N ASP A 221 -13.44 -4.87 -3.58
CA ASP A 221 -12.75 -5.63 -4.63
C ASP A 221 -11.61 -4.86 -5.30
N TRP A 222 -11.59 -3.52 -5.19
CA TRP A 222 -10.63 -2.64 -5.84
C TRP A 222 -10.08 -1.62 -4.84
N ARG A 223 -8.77 -1.63 -4.62
CA ARG A 223 -8.10 -0.82 -3.59
C ARG A 223 -6.95 0.02 -4.13
N THR A 224 -6.57 -0.17 -5.38
CA THR A 224 -5.49 0.55 -6.03
C THR A 224 -5.94 0.91 -7.44
N PHE A 225 -5.82 2.19 -7.78
CA PHE A 225 -6.33 2.72 -9.04
C PHE A 225 -5.24 3.52 -9.75
N TYR A 226 -5.19 3.40 -11.06
CA TYR A 226 -4.29 4.15 -11.92
C TYR A 226 -5.12 4.97 -12.91
N ALA A 227 -4.84 6.27 -13.01
CA ALA A 227 -5.44 7.14 -14.03
C ALA A 227 -4.41 7.39 -15.12
N VAL A 228 -4.55 6.71 -16.26
CA VAL A 228 -3.60 6.75 -17.38
C VAL A 228 -4.12 7.69 -18.47
N ILE A 229 -3.47 8.83 -18.61
CA ILE A 229 -3.75 9.78 -19.67
C ILE A 229 -2.78 9.55 -20.82
N TYR A 230 -3.30 9.09 -21.96
CA TYR A 230 -2.56 8.98 -23.20
C TYR A 230 -2.77 10.24 -24.04
N MET A 231 -1.71 11.04 -24.18
CA MET A 231 -1.72 12.27 -24.97
C MET A 231 -1.06 12.08 -26.32
N THR A 232 -1.66 12.66 -27.35
CA THR A 232 -1.09 12.67 -28.71
C THR A 232 0.07 13.66 -28.83
N GLU A 233 0.09 14.69 -27.99
CA GLU A 233 1.14 15.69 -27.86
C GLU A 233 1.36 16.03 -26.37
N PRO A 234 2.52 16.57 -25.98
CA PRO A 234 2.83 16.84 -24.57
C PRO A 234 2.09 18.08 -24.04
N PHE A 235 0.80 17.94 -23.72
CA PHE A 235 -0.04 19.02 -23.22
C PHE A 235 0.19 19.39 -21.74
N ALA A 236 0.81 18.52 -20.95
CA ALA A 236 1.12 18.74 -19.55
C ALA A 236 2.32 17.89 -19.08
N HIS A 237 2.96 18.30 -17.98
CA HIS A 237 3.99 17.52 -17.32
C HIS A 237 3.43 16.64 -16.21
N GLN A 238 4.01 15.44 -16.04
CA GLN A 238 3.67 14.49 -14.96
C GLN A 238 3.59 15.16 -13.57
N LYS A 239 4.53 16.04 -13.25
CA LYS A 239 4.56 16.74 -11.94
C LYS A 239 3.39 17.68 -11.71
N GLU A 240 2.92 18.36 -12.76
CA GLU A 240 1.76 19.27 -12.67
C GLU A 240 0.49 18.47 -12.39
N TRP A 241 0.38 17.31 -13.02
CA TRP A 241 -0.72 16.39 -12.86
C TRP A 241 -0.75 15.70 -11.49
N GLU A 242 0.42 15.29 -10.99
CA GLU A 242 0.58 14.81 -9.61
C GLU A 242 0.20 15.89 -8.58
N ALA A 243 0.61 17.14 -8.81
CA ALA A 243 0.26 18.26 -7.93
C ALA A 243 -1.26 18.50 -7.89
N GLU A 244 -1.94 18.41 -9.04
CA GLU A 244 -3.39 18.55 -9.15
C GLU A 244 -4.15 17.44 -8.39
N PHE A 245 -3.71 16.18 -8.52
CA PHE A 245 -4.28 15.05 -7.77
C PHE A 245 -4.06 15.20 -6.26
N ASN A 246 -2.88 15.68 -5.85
CA ASN A 246 -2.57 15.94 -4.45
C ASN A 246 -3.42 17.08 -3.86
N TYR A 247 -3.65 18.14 -4.64
CA TYR A 247 -4.44 19.31 -4.21
C TYR A 247 -5.90 18.95 -3.95
N THR A 248 -6.50 18.13 -4.82
CA THR A 248 -7.91 17.74 -4.71
C THR A 248 -8.19 16.70 -3.63
N LYS A 249 -7.16 16.24 -2.89
CA LYS A 249 -7.22 15.07 -2.01
C LYS A 249 -7.85 13.88 -2.74
N ALA A 250 -7.55 13.73 -4.03
CA ALA A 250 -7.87 12.52 -4.76
C ALA A 250 -7.36 11.35 -3.92
N ASP A 251 -8.27 10.41 -3.63
CA ASP A 251 -8.12 9.38 -2.60
C ASP A 251 -6.71 8.74 -2.62
N ILE A 252 -6.16 8.40 -1.45
CA ILE A 252 -4.75 7.95 -1.21
C ILE A 252 -4.35 6.73 -2.10
N ASN A 253 -5.33 6.14 -2.77
CA ASN A 253 -5.26 4.91 -3.54
C ASN A 253 -5.19 5.14 -5.07
N TRP A 254 -5.18 6.39 -5.55
CA TRP A 254 -5.09 6.72 -6.98
C TRP A 254 -3.70 7.21 -7.37
N THR A 255 -3.15 6.66 -8.45
CA THR A 255 -1.86 7.07 -9.01
C THR A 255 -2.06 7.62 -10.43
N PRO A 256 -1.79 8.91 -10.66
CA PRO A 256 -1.86 9.50 -11.99
C PRO A 256 -0.64 9.12 -12.87
N ILE A 257 -0.86 8.81 -14.15
CA ILE A 257 0.19 8.49 -15.14
C ILE A 257 -0.09 9.26 -16.44
N LEU A 258 0.80 10.16 -16.84
CA LEU A 258 0.79 10.85 -18.13
C LEU A 258 1.75 10.18 -19.12
N ILE A 259 1.23 9.87 -20.31
CA ILE A 259 1.95 9.20 -21.38
C ILE A 259 1.83 10.04 -22.66
N ASN A 260 2.95 10.26 -23.35
CA ASN A 260 2.97 10.86 -24.68
C ASN A 260 3.33 9.77 -25.70
N GLY A 261 2.51 9.59 -26.72
CA GLY A 261 2.74 8.53 -27.70
C GLY A 261 2.19 8.83 -29.09
N PRO A 262 2.50 7.98 -30.08
CA PRO A 262 2.04 8.18 -31.44
C PRO A 262 0.51 8.15 -31.53
N SER A 263 -0.05 8.91 -32.46
CA SER A 263 -1.48 8.89 -32.76
C SER A 263 -1.70 9.04 -34.25
N LYS A 264 -2.91 8.72 -34.69
CA LYS A 264 -3.32 9.05 -36.06
C LYS A 264 -3.42 10.57 -36.18
N LYS A 265 -2.75 11.13 -37.20
CA LYS A 265 -2.88 12.55 -37.56
C LYS A 265 -4.26 12.83 -38.15
#